data_AF-A0A345WR34-F1
#
_entry.id   AF-A0A345WR34-F1
#
_cell.length_a   1.000
_cell.length_b   1.000
_cell.length_c   1.000
_cell.angle_alpha   90.00
_cell.angle_beta   90.00
_cell.angle_gamma   90.00
#
_symmetry.space_group_name_H-M   'P 1'
#
loop_
_entity.id
_entity.type
_entity.pdbx_description
1 polymer ?
#
loop_
_entity_poly.entity_id
_entity_poly.type
_entity_poly.pdbx_seq_one_letter_code
_entity_poly.pdbx_strand_id
1 'polypeptide(L)'
;MSKASHWLVRVAPYIAATGKTGRFNLDGSVRWSRSKAKAIYASNNGLTTLDVNQDGVIQMPERSVPVVSLANAKPVDYRKSYFTWSVGANYEIQTDVALFARVSRGARFNANRVLFGGGVREDGSIADALAVNFVNQQEAGIKFRSGGFFANLTAFRATTAESNELVIPVHRTINNKYRSYGLELEGGLDYGVFHLTGGATYTHARIVDSQVTPALNGYIPYRQADLIFQASPQVAIDGFRLGASFIGTTFSYASDVNELKMPGYVLTGAFASYAITPALQLSVNAQNLFNVLAITELGIWSDTLPTNGTNAARAFPGRNFSATIAPPARSSLWCDARLGGAVDAGGGGGAGRRGGADRPVRRPGAEAHRRRSRPGGRGESRRSLLYRFPYRARCRTRRNARSGATAGAPDHRPAISRSGRQ
;
A
#
# COMPACT_ATOMS: atom_id res chain seq x y z
N MET A 1 7.60 -3.70 -26.77
CA MET A 1 6.15 -3.87 -26.52
C MET A 1 5.41 -2.59 -26.89
N SER A 2 4.26 -2.67 -27.57
CA SER A 2 3.40 -1.50 -27.89
C SER A 2 1.97 -1.74 -27.40
N LYS A 3 1.23 -0.66 -27.09
CA LYS A 3 -0.06 -0.74 -26.40
C LYS A 3 -0.96 0.46 -26.72
N ALA A 4 -1.94 0.26 -27.60
CA ALA A 4 -2.83 1.32 -28.06
C ALA A 4 -4.14 1.41 -27.23
N SER A 5 -4.29 2.52 -26.50
CA SER A 5 -5.48 2.93 -25.72
C SER A 5 -5.89 2.00 -24.56
N HIS A 6 -6.36 2.56 -23.44
CA HIS A 6 -6.71 1.76 -22.25
C HIS A 6 -7.82 2.40 -21.41
N TRP A 7 -9.08 2.24 -21.84
CA TRP A 7 -10.25 2.71 -21.10
C TRP A 7 -10.65 1.74 -19.98
N LEU A 8 -9.81 1.68 -18.92
CA LEU A 8 -10.03 0.83 -17.75
C LEU A 8 -11.09 1.42 -16.80
N VAL A 9 -12.34 1.42 -17.23
CA VAL A 9 -13.47 1.89 -16.41
C VAL A 9 -13.67 0.92 -15.24
N ARG A 10 -13.40 1.40 -14.02
CA ARG A 10 -13.69 0.68 -12.77
C ARG A 10 -14.80 1.39 -11.99
N VAL A 11 -15.83 0.62 -11.64
CA VAL A 11 -16.95 1.05 -10.79
C VAL A 11 -16.99 0.09 -9.61
N ALA A 12 -17.04 0.63 -8.39
CA ALA A 12 -16.89 -0.19 -7.18
C ALA A 12 -17.71 0.32 -5.97
N PRO A 13 -19.05 0.36 -6.06
CA PRO A 13 -19.90 0.67 -4.92
C PRO A 13 -19.70 -0.33 -3.79
N TYR A 14 -19.84 0.17 -2.56
CA TYR A 14 -19.75 -0.62 -1.33
C TYR A 14 -20.80 -0.17 -0.33
N ILE A 15 -21.17 -1.08 0.56
CA ILE A 15 -21.95 -0.81 1.77
C ILE A 15 -21.14 -1.35 2.94
N ALA A 16 -21.02 -0.57 4.00
CA ALA A 16 -20.42 -0.99 5.26
C ALA A 16 -21.32 -0.55 6.41
N ALA A 17 -21.42 -1.39 7.44
CA ALA A 17 -22.16 -1.14 8.66
C ALA A 17 -21.33 -1.58 9.87
N THR A 18 -21.48 -0.86 10.98
CA THR A 18 -20.84 -1.18 12.26
C THR A 18 -21.81 -0.89 13.39
N GLY A 19 -21.92 -1.81 14.35
CA GLY A 19 -22.82 -1.68 15.50
C GLY A 19 -22.14 -2.12 16.79
N LYS A 20 -22.07 -1.21 17.78
CA LYS A 20 -21.64 -1.52 19.15
C LYS A 20 -22.86 -1.70 20.06
N THR A 21 -22.88 -2.78 20.84
CA THR A 21 -23.84 -3.02 21.93
C THR A 21 -23.08 -3.47 23.18
N GLY A 22 -23.15 -2.67 24.25
CA GLY A 22 -22.34 -2.88 25.45
C GLY A 22 -20.85 -3.03 25.13
N ARG A 23 -20.29 -4.21 25.43
CA ARG A 23 -18.88 -4.60 25.22
C ARG A 23 -18.60 -5.23 23.84
N PHE A 24 -19.62 -5.45 23.01
CA PHE A 24 -19.51 -6.12 21.72
C PHE A 24 -19.60 -5.13 20.56
N ASN A 25 -18.74 -5.26 19.56
CA ASN A 25 -18.77 -4.44 18.35
C ASN A 25 -18.66 -5.32 17.10
N LEU A 26 -19.66 -5.24 16.21
CA LEU A 26 -19.75 -6.00 14.97
C LEU A 26 -19.55 -5.08 13.77
N ASP A 27 -18.66 -5.43 12.86
CA ASP A 27 -18.47 -4.78 11.55
C ASP A 27 -18.79 -5.73 10.39
N GLY A 28 -19.43 -5.20 9.35
CA GLY A 28 -19.77 -5.93 8.15
C GLY A 28 -19.71 -5.04 6.92
N SER A 29 -19.14 -5.54 5.82
CA SER A 29 -19.05 -4.79 4.56
C SER A 29 -19.11 -5.70 3.34
N VAL A 30 -19.67 -5.15 2.26
CA VAL A 30 -19.71 -5.77 0.94
C VAL A 30 -19.44 -4.72 -0.13
N ARG A 31 -18.68 -5.09 -1.16
CA ARG A 31 -18.28 -4.24 -2.28
C ARG A 31 -18.40 -5.03 -3.58
N TRP A 32 -19.21 -4.52 -4.50
CA TRP A 32 -19.26 -5.03 -5.87
C TRP A 32 -18.26 -4.26 -6.72
N SER A 33 -17.20 -4.91 -7.19
CA SER A 33 -16.22 -4.27 -8.06
C SER A 33 -16.40 -4.78 -9.49
N ARG A 34 -16.48 -3.86 -10.45
CA ARG A 34 -16.60 -4.13 -11.89
C ARG A 34 -15.49 -3.41 -12.66
N SER A 35 -14.92 -4.08 -13.63
CA SER A 35 -13.89 -3.57 -14.54
C SER A 35 -14.28 -3.86 -16.00
N LYS A 36 -13.99 -2.94 -16.91
CA LYS A 36 -13.95 -3.20 -18.36
C LYS A 36 -12.55 -2.88 -18.89
N ALA A 37 -12.00 -3.75 -19.73
CA ALA A 37 -10.92 -3.41 -20.65
C ALA A 37 -11.45 -3.41 -22.08
N LYS A 38 -11.06 -2.42 -22.89
CA LYS A 38 -11.11 -2.49 -24.36
C LYS A 38 -9.81 -1.90 -24.92
N ALA A 39 -9.11 -2.66 -25.75
CA ALA A 39 -7.81 -2.30 -26.35
C ALA A 39 -7.47 -3.24 -27.53
N ILE A 40 -6.30 -3.06 -28.12
CA ILE A 40 -5.56 -4.11 -28.85
C ILE A 40 -4.20 -4.32 -28.18
N TYR A 41 -3.61 -5.51 -28.31
CA TYR A 41 -2.26 -5.79 -27.83
C TYR A 41 -1.43 -6.54 -28.86
N ALA A 42 -0.12 -6.28 -28.87
CA ALA A 42 0.84 -6.93 -29.75
C ALA A 42 2.15 -7.19 -28.99
N SER A 43 2.72 -8.37 -29.19
CA SER A 43 4.04 -8.75 -28.69
C SER A 43 5.10 -8.63 -29.78
N ASN A 44 6.37 -8.80 -29.43
CA ASN A 44 7.32 -9.37 -30.39
C ASN A 44 7.07 -10.89 -30.46
N ASN A 45 7.12 -11.44 -31.67
CA ASN A 45 6.92 -12.89 -31.92
C ASN A 45 8.27 -13.59 -32.20
N GLY A 46 9.37 -12.96 -31.83
CA GLY A 46 10.74 -13.41 -32.08
C GLY A 46 11.75 -12.29 -31.83
N LEU A 47 12.96 -12.51 -32.31
CA LEU A 47 14.03 -11.52 -32.47
C LEU A 47 14.32 -11.41 -33.98
N THR A 48 14.76 -10.24 -34.45
CA THR A 48 15.20 -10.05 -35.83
C THR A 48 16.53 -9.31 -35.89
N THR A 49 17.25 -9.49 -36.98
CA THR A 49 18.30 -8.54 -37.37
C THR A 49 17.61 -7.26 -37.87
N LEU A 50 17.97 -6.12 -37.28
CA LEU A 50 17.50 -4.80 -37.69
C LEU A 50 18.59 -3.77 -37.40
N ASP A 51 19.01 -3.06 -38.43
CA ASP A 51 19.77 -1.82 -38.29
C ASP A 51 18.89 -0.79 -37.56
N VAL A 52 19.27 -0.41 -36.34
CA VAL A 52 18.48 0.45 -35.45
C VAL A 52 18.95 1.90 -35.54
N ASN A 53 20.25 2.13 -35.75
CA ASN A 53 20.82 3.47 -35.85
C ASN A 53 20.87 4.01 -37.30
N GLN A 54 20.65 3.16 -38.30
CA GLN A 54 20.67 3.42 -39.74
C GLN A 54 22.06 3.79 -40.28
N ASP A 55 23.13 3.23 -39.69
CA ASP A 55 24.52 3.40 -40.16
C ASP A 55 24.96 2.40 -41.25
N GLY A 56 24.15 1.35 -41.51
CA GLY A 56 24.41 0.33 -42.53
C GLY A 56 25.27 -0.85 -42.06
N VAL A 57 25.73 -0.89 -40.80
CA VAL A 57 26.67 -1.89 -40.27
C VAL A 57 26.09 -2.61 -39.06
N ILE A 58 25.36 -3.72 -39.31
CA ILE A 58 24.72 -4.55 -38.27
C ILE A 58 25.67 -4.92 -37.11
N GLN A 59 25.50 -4.22 -35.99
CA GLN A 59 26.28 -4.41 -34.78
C GLN A 59 25.80 -5.64 -33.99
N MET A 60 26.56 -6.08 -32.97
CA MET A 60 26.17 -7.26 -32.17
C MET A 60 24.78 -7.13 -31.49
N PRO A 61 24.38 -5.98 -30.91
CA PRO A 61 23.03 -5.81 -30.33
C PRO A 61 21.91 -5.90 -31.37
N GLU A 62 22.21 -5.53 -32.62
CA GLU A 62 21.25 -5.37 -33.72
C GLU A 62 20.90 -6.68 -34.42
N ARG A 63 21.60 -7.77 -34.09
CA ARG A 63 21.28 -9.14 -34.52
C ARG A 63 20.12 -9.77 -33.75
N SER A 64 19.63 -9.11 -32.70
CA SER A 64 18.71 -9.67 -31.70
C SER A 64 17.63 -8.66 -31.26
N VAL A 65 17.06 -7.89 -32.20
CA VAL A 65 16.11 -6.81 -31.88
C VAL A 65 14.67 -7.37 -31.72
N PRO A 66 14.00 -7.14 -30.57
CA PRO A 66 12.63 -7.60 -30.34
C PRO A 66 11.59 -6.65 -30.96
N VAL A 67 11.34 -6.79 -32.28
CA VAL A 67 10.37 -5.96 -33.02
C VAL A 67 8.93 -6.42 -32.75
N VAL A 68 8.03 -5.46 -32.49
CA VAL A 68 6.59 -5.70 -32.28
C VAL A 68 5.85 -5.60 -33.62
N SER A 69 5.13 -6.64 -34.01
CA SER A 69 4.31 -6.62 -35.23
C SER A 69 2.83 -6.39 -34.92
N LEU A 70 2.23 -5.37 -35.55
CA LEU A 70 0.79 -5.11 -35.47
C LEU A 70 -0.05 -6.03 -36.37
N ALA A 71 0.56 -6.75 -37.33
CA ALA A 71 -0.16 -7.70 -38.18
C ALA A 71 -0.75 -8.87 -37.39
N ASN A 72 -0.14 -9.22 -36.25
CA ASN A 72 -0.59 -10.24 -35.31
C ASN A 72 -1.20 -9.63 -34.02
N ALA A 73 -1.69 -8.39 -34.08
CA ALA A 73 -2.29 -7.73 -32.92
C ALA A 73 -3.64 -8.39 -32.56
N LYS A 74 -3.77 -8.82 -31.30
CA LYS A 74 -4.99 -9.45 -30.79
C LYS A 74 -5.90 -8.42 -30.10
N PRO A 75 -7.23 -8.58 -30.20
CA PRO A 75 -8.17 -7.72 -29.50
C PRO A 75 -8.11 -7.95 -27.98
N VAL A 76 -8.59 -6.95 -27.24
CA VAL A 76 -8.99 -7.09 -25.84
C VAL A 76 -10.38 -6.43 -25.73
N ASP A 77 -11.42 -7.19 -25.41
CA ASP A 77 -12.70 -6.61 -24.98
C ASP A 77 -13.33 -7.54 -23.94
N TYR A 78 -13.10 -7.24 -22.66
CA TYR A 78 -13.66 -8.01 -21.57
C TYR A 78 -14.26 -7.12 -20.49
N ARG A 79 -15.31 -7.65 -19.86
CA ARG A 79 -16.00 -7.08 -18.71
C ARG A 79 -16.05 -8.13 -17.62
N LYS A 80 -15.54 -7.80 -16.44
CA LYS A 80 -15.46 -8.72 -15.29
C LYS A 80 -15.96 -8.01 -14.04
N SER A 81 -16.58 -8.76 -13.13
CA SER A 81 -17.06 -8.24 -11.86
C SER A 81 -17.07 -9.29 -10.78
N TYR A 82 -16.84 -8.87 -9.54
CA TYR A 82 -16.83 -9.74 -8.37
C TYR A 82 -17.38 -9.01 -7.13
N PHE A 83 -17.81 -9.79 -6.15
CA PHE A 83 -18.04 -9.29 -4.80
C PHE A 83 -16.83 -9.57 -3.91
N THR A 84 -16.45 -8.58 -3.11
CA THR A 84 -15.55 -8.71 -1.95
C THR A 84 -16.32 -8.35 -0.70
N TRP A 85 -16.05 -9.03 0.42
CA TRP A 85 -16.77 -8.82 1.67
C TRP A 85 -15.86 -9.03 2.88
N SER A 86 -16.28 -8.51 4.03
CA SER A 86 -15.62 -8.70 5.32
C SER A 86 -16.67 -8.67 6.43
N VAL A 87 -16.56 -9.58 7.40
CA VAL A 87 -17.36 -9.60 8.62
C VAL A 87 -16.42 -9.79 9.81
N GLY A 88 -16.44 -8.84 10.73
CA GLY A 88 -15.58 -8.81 11.91
C GLY A 88 -16.37 -8.56 13.20
N ALA A 89 -15.84 -9.07 14.30
CA ALA A 89 -16.36 -8.86 15.65
C ALA A 89 -15.22 -8.54 16.62
N ASN A 90 -15.49 -7.69 17.60
CA ASN A 90 -14.59 -7.38 18.71
C ASN A 90 -15.38 -7.48 20.02
N TYR A 91 -14.77 -8.04 21.07
CA TYR A 91 -15.36 -8.18 22.39
C TYR A 91 -14.41 -7.66 23.48
N GLU A 92 -14.87 -6.66 24.22
CA GLU A 92 -14.18 -5.96 25.31
C GLU A 92 -14.28 -6.77 26.62
N ILE A 93 -13.28 -7.61 26.91
CA ILE A 93 -13.21 -8.40 28.15
C ILE A 93 -13.00 -7.45 29.34
N GLN A 94 -12.08 -6.51 29.20
CA GLN A 94 -11.80 -5.43 30.14
C GLN A 94 -11.54 -4.14 29.34
N THR A 95 -11.48 -2.99 30.02
CA THR A 95 -11.29 -1.68 29.36
C THR A 95 -9.97 -1.56 28.60
N ASP A 96 -9.00 -2.41 28.90
CA ASP A 96 -7.68 -2.53 28.30
C ASP A 96 -7.46 -3.85 27.54
N VAL A 97 -8.38 -4.82 27.61
CA VAL A 97 -8.28 -6.16 26.97
C VAL A 97 -9.47 -6.42 26.05
N ALA A 98 -9.23 -6.59 24.75
CA ALA A 98 -10.25 -6.97 23.79
C ALA A 98 -9.84 -8.18 22.92
N LEU A 99 -10.76 -9.10 22.69
CA LEU A 99 -10.65 -10.12 21.64
C LEU A 99 -11.22 -9.59 20.32
N PHE A 100 -10.77 -10.14 19.21
CA PHE A 100 -11.40 -9.94 17.91
C PHE A 100 -11.32 -11.20 17.04
N ALA A 101 -12.23 -11.30 16.08
CA ALA A 101 -12.20 -12.27 15.00
C ALA A 101 -12.80 -11.66 13.73
N ARG A 102 -12.29 -12.04 12.56
CA ARG A 102 -12.82 -11.62 11.26
C ARG A 102 -12.65 -12.70 10.21
N VAL A 103 -13.61 -12.74 9.30
CA VAL A 103 -13.58 -13.52 8.06
C VAL A 103 -13.82 -12.59 6.87
N SER A 104 -13.05 -12.77 5.80
CA SER A 104 -13.15 -11.89 4.63
C SER A 104 -12.80 -12.57 3.31
N ARG A 105 -13.26 -11.97 2.22
CA ARG A 105 -12.88 -12.31 0.84
C ARG A 105 -12.47 -11.05 0.09
N GLY A 106 -11.17 -10.88 -0.12
CA GLY A 106 -10.57 -9.87 -1.00
C GLY A 106 -10.40 -10.38 -2.44
N ALA A 107 -10.14 -9.47 -3.37
CA ALA A 107 -9.81 -9.81 -4.76
C ALA A 107 -9.14 -8.65 -5.49
N ARG A 108 -8.20 -8.97 -6.40
CA ARG A 108 -7.65 -8.04 -7.40
C ARG A 108 -8.03 -8.46 -8.82
N PHE A 109 -8.45 -7.50 -9.63
CA PHE A 109 -8.40 -7.66 -11.10
C PHE A 109 -6.95 -7.77 -11.55
N ASN A 110 -6.67 -8.71 -12.44
CA ASN A 110 -5.36 -8.85 -13.04
C ASN A 110 -5.13 -7.82 -14.15
N ALA A 111 -3.87 -7.42 -14.32
CA ALA A 111 -3.47 -6.33 -15.21
C ALA A 111 -2.81 -6.86 -16.50
N ASN A 112 -2.22 -5.94 -17.28
CA ASN A 112 -1.71 -6.15 -18.64
C ASN A 112 -0.82 -7.38 -18.87
N ARG A 113 -0.18 -7.94 -17.83
CA ARG A 113 0.68 -9.14 -17.94
C ARG A 113 -0.07 -10.39 -18.43
N VAL A 114 -1.34 -10.54 -18.06
CA VAL A 114 -2.16 -11.69 -18.51
C VAL A 114 -2.46 -11.63 -20.03
N LEU A 115 -2.17 -10.51 -20.70
CA LEU A 115 -2.24 -10.42 -22.16
C LEU A 115 -1.10 -11.22 -22.83
N PHE A 116 0.12 -11.13 -22.30
CA PHE A 116 1.32 -11.69 -22.93
C PHE A 116 1.49 -13.19 -22.64
N GLY A 117 1.20 -13.61 -21.40
CA GLY A 117 1.19 -15.03 -20.98
C GLY A 117 0.04 -15.89 -21.53
N GLY A 118 -0.54 -15.55 -22.69
CA GLY A 118 -1.58 -16.33 -23.38
C GLY A 118 -2.98 -16.30 -22.77
N GLY A 119 -3.26 -15.42 -21.80
CA GLY A 119 -4.52 -15.43 -21.04
C GLY A 119 -5.73 -14.78 -21.74
N VAL A 120 -5.54 -14.17 -22.92
CA VAL A 120 -6.62 -13.60 -23.75
C VAL A 120 -6.81 -14.43 -25.01
N ARG A 121 -8.08 -14.73 -25.31
CA ARG A 121 -8.50 -15.51 -26.49
C ARG A 121 -8.60 -14.63 -27.74
N GLU A 122 -8.75 -15.25 -28.92
CA GLU A 122 -8.90 -14.53 -30.20
C GLU A 122 -10.11 -13.59 -30.26
N ASP A 123 -11.17 -13.85 -29.49
CA ASP A 123 -12.34 -12.96 -29.35
C ASP A 123 -12.10 -11.75 -28.41
N GLY A 124 -10.91 -11.65 -27.82
CA GLY A 124 -10.53 -10.62 -26.85
C GLY A 124 -11.04 -10.87 -25.43
N SER A 125 -11.67 -12.02 -25.17
CA SER A 125 -12.15 -12.42 -23.85
C SER A 125 -11.07 -13.08 -22.99
N ILE A 126 -11.38 -13.24 -21.70
CA ILE A 126 -10.49 -13.82 -20.68
C ILE A 126 -11.30 -14.72 -19.72
N ALA A 127 -10.69 -15.82 -19.25
CA ALA A 127 -11.29 -16.69 -18.24
C ALA A 127 -11.36 -16.00 -16.86
N ASP A 128 -12.39 -16.27 -16.05
CA ASP A 128 -12.56 -15.60 -14.75
C ASP A 128 -11.40 -15.88 -13.77
N ALA A 129 -10.91 -17.11 -13.73
CA ALA A 129 -9.74 -17.51 -12.92
C ALA A 129 -8.44 -16.78 -13.31
N LEU A 130 -8.30 -16.39 -14.59
CA LEU A 130 -7.15 -15.62 -15.08
C LEU A 130 -7.35 -14.10 -14.92
N ALA A 131 -8.59 -13.63 -14.79
CA ALA A 131 -8.93 -12.22 -14.68
C ALA A 131 -9.01 -11.70 -13.23
N VAL A 132 -9.27 -12.57 -12.26
CA VAL A 132 -9.53 -12.20 -10.86
C VAL A 132 -8.79 -13.12 -9.89
N ASN A 133 -7.77 -12.56 -9.23
CA ASN A 133 -7.04 -13.21 -8.15
C ASN A 133 -7.76 -12.95 -6.82
N PHE A 134 -8.31 -14.01 -6.21
CA PHE A 134 -9.03 -13.94 -4.94
C PHE A 134 -8.12 -14.23 -3.75
N VAL A 135 -8.40 -13.62 -2.61
CA VAL A 135 -7.87 -14.03 -1.31
C VAL A 135 -9.03 -14.22 -0.33
N ASN A 136 -9.01 -15.31 0.44
CA ASN A 136 -9.94 -15.54 1.54
C ASN A 136 -9.13 -15.58 2.83
N GLN A 137 -9.53 -14.81 3.85
CA GLN A 137 -8.79 -14.67 5.10
C GLN A 137 -9.67 -14.97 6.30
N GLN A 138 -9.04 -15.54 7.32
CA GLN A 138 -9.57 -15.82 8.65
C GLN A 138 -8.52 -15.28 9.63
N GLU A 139 -8.92 -14.35 10.50
CA GLU A 139 -8.06 -13.76 11.52
C GLU A 139 -8.78 -13.80 12.88
N ALA A 140 -8.05 -14.08 13.95
CA ALA A 140 -8.55 -13.98 15.32
C ALA A 140 -7.41 -13.62 16.27
N GLY A 141 -7.67 -12.85 17.32
CA GLY A 141 -6.60 -12.37 18.17
C GLY A 141 -7.03 -11.63 19.41
N ILE A 142 -6.03 -11.20 20.17
CA ILE A 142 -6.15 -10.41 21.39
C ILE A 142 -5.42 -9.08 21.22
N LYS A 143 -5.99 -8.03 21.80
CA LYS A 143 -5.47 -6.66 21.83
C LYS A 143 -5.42 -6.22 23.29
N PHE A 144 -4.25 -5.80 23.75
CA PHE A 144 -4.02 -5.24 25.07
C PHE A 144 -3.47 -3.82 24.96
N ARG A 145 -3.97 -2.89 25.79
CA ARG A 145 -3.43 -1.53 25.89
C ARG A 145 -3.65 -0.94 27.27
N SER A 146 -2.57 -0.82 28.05
CA SER A 146 -2.63 -0.24 29.40
C SER A 146 -1.43 0.69 29.63
N GLY A 147 -1.70 1.91 30.09
CA GLY A 147 -0.69 2.97 30.23
C GLY A 147 0.04 3.26 28.90
N GLY A 148 1.38 3.24 28.95
CA GLY A 148 2.25 3.39 27.78
C GLY A 148 2.52 2.09 27.01
N PHE A 149 1.96 0.95 27.41
CA PHE A 149 2.17 -0.34 26.74
C PHE A 149 0.97 -0.73 25.85
N PHE A 150 1.27 -1.33 24.70
CA PHE A 150 0.28 -2.04 23.89
C PHE A 150 0.86 -3.29 23.25
N ALA A 151 0.02 -4.30 23.05
CA ALA A 151 0.34 -5.51 22.29
C ALA A 151 -0.89 -6.04 21.54
N ASN A 152 -0.71 -6.41 20.28
CA ASN A 152 -1.69 -7.14 19.48
C ASN A 152 -1.08 -8.51 19.14
N LEU A 153 -1.81 -9.60 19.34
CA LEU A 153 -1.43 -10.94 18.87
C LEU A 153 -2.57 -11.50 18.00
N THR A 154 -2.27 -11.75 16.73
CA THR A 154 -3.21 -12.22 15.71
C THR A 154 -2.78 -13.59 15.19
N ALA A 155 -3.65 -14.60 15.30
CA ALA A 155 -3.56 -15.82 14.52
C ALA A 155 -4.30 -15.62 13.19
N PHE A 156 -3.68 -15.98 12.08
CA PHE A 156 -4.27 -15.85 10.75
C PHE A 156 -4.19 -17.15 9.93
N ARG A 157 -5.11 -17.27 8.98
CA ARG A 157 -5.10 -18.27 7.91
C ARG A 157 -5.62 -17.62 6.63
N ALA A 158 -4.88 -17.76 5.54
CA ALA A 158 -5.24 -17.23 4.23
C ALA A 158 -5.21 -18.31 3.14
N THR A 159 -5.99 -18.08 2.09
CA THR A 159 -5.87 -18.82 0.83
C THR A 159 -5.97 -17.84 -0.33
N THR A 160 -4.87 -17.70 -1.06
CA THR A 160 -4.63 -16.71 -2.11
C THR A 160 -4.48 -17.41 -3.45
N ALA A 161 -5.30 -17.06 -4.43
CA ALA A 161 -5.15 -17.50 -5.81
C ALA A 161 -4.38 -16.43 -6.61
N GLU A 162 -3.35 -16.83 -7.33
CA GLU A 162 -2.58 -15.97 -8.24
C GLU A 162 -2.42 -16.59 -9.63
N SER A 163 -3.18 -16.03 -10.58
CA SER A 163 -2.83 -16.01 -12.00
C SER A 163 -1.97 -14.77 -12.31
N ASN A 164 -0.81 -14.96 -12.93
CA ASN A 164 0.10 -13.87 -13.30
C ASN A 164 1.14 -14.35 -14.34
N GLU A 165 1.98 -13.43 -14.81
CA GLU A 165 3.19 -13.71 -15.60
C GLU A 165 4.41 -13.25 -14.80
N LEU A 166 5.36 -14.17 -14.56
CA LEU A 166 6.72 -13.81 -14.24
C LEU A 166 7.42 -13.42 -15.54
N VAL A 167 8.08 -12.26 -15.54
CA VAL A 167 8.68 -11.63 -16.74
C VAL A 167 10.20 -11.60 -16.66
N ILE A 168 10.77 -11.81 -15.46
CA ILE A 168 12.21 -11.80 -15.22
C ILE A 168 12.58 -13.01 -14.34
N PRO A 169 13.58 -13.82 -14.73
CA PRO A 169 14.27 -13.82 -16.02
C PRO A 169 13.52 -14.59 -17.12
N VAL A 170 12.73 -15.60 -16.75
CA VAL A 170 11.95 -16.45 -17.69
C VAL A 170 10.52 -15.95 -17.76
N HIS A 171 9.97 -15.83 -18.98
CA HIS A 171 8.55 -15.55 -19.20
C HIS A 171 7.72 -16.80 -18.87
N ARG A 172 7.13 -16.84 -17.67
CA ARG A 172 6.35 -17.99 -17.16
C ARG A 172 5.00 -17.52 -16.64
N THR A 173 3.92 -17.95 -17.29
CA THR A 173 2.57 -17.87 -16.71
C THR A 173 2.49 -18.76 -15.48
N ILE A 174 1.97 -18.24 -14.37
CA ILE A 174 1.57 -19.03 -13.21
C ILE A 174 0.05 -18.94 -13.05
N ASN A 175 -0.52 -20.00 -12.50
CA ASN A 175 -1.87 -20.04 -11.97
C ASN A 175 -1.83 -20.96 -10.75
N ASN A 176 -1.51 -20.35 -9.61
CA ASN A 176 -1.19 -21.02 -8.36
C ASN A 176 -2.20 -20.64 -7.28
N LYS A 177 -2.57 -21.58 -6.41
CA LYS A 177 -3.22 -21.31 -5.13
C LYS A 177 -2.20 -21.55 -4.01
N TYR A 178 -2.10 -20.58 -3.13
CA TYR A 178 -1.26 -20.57 -1.95
C TYR A 178 -2.13 -20.66 -0.70
N ARG A 179 -1.72 -21.45 0.29
CA ARG A 179 -2.31 -21.48 1.62
C ARG A 179 -1.24 -21.05 2.61
N SER A 180 -1.56 -20.08 3.46
CA SER A 180 -0.70 -19.71 4.59
C SER A 180 -1.50 -19.71 5.89
N TYR A 181 -0.78 -19.92 7.00
CA TYR A 181 -1.26 -19.67 8.35
C TYR A 181 -0.08 -19.24 9.22
N GLY A 182 -0.37 -18.51 10.30
CA GLY A 182 0.69 -17.88 11.05
C GLY A 182 0.23 -17.07 12.25
N LEU A 183 1.20 -16.39 12.85
CA LEU A 183 1.04 -15.53 14.02
C LEU A 183 1.70 -14.18 13.74
N GLU A 184 0.97 -13.10 13.98
CA GLU A 184 1.47 -11.72 13.92
C GLU A 184 1.43 -11.13 15.33
N LEU A 185 2.58 -10.69 15.82
CA LEU A 185 2.73 -9.91 17.03
C LEU A 185 3.06 -8.47 16.63
N GLU A 186 2.34 -7.50 17.18
CA GLU A 186 2.71 -6.08 17.17
C GLU A 186 2.74 -5.56 18.61
N GLY A 187 3.61 -4.59 18.90
CA GLY A 187 3.58 -3.95 20.21
C GLY A 187 4.45 -2.73 20.35
N GLY A 188 4.33 -2.08 21.50
CA GLY A 188 5.17 -0.96 21.88
C GLY A 188 5.08 -0.62 23.36
N LEU A 189 6.10 0.09 23.83
CA LEU A 189 6.29 0.52 25.21
C LEU A 189 6.81 1.95 25.23
N ASP A 190 6.01 2.88 25.74
CA ASP A 190 6.41 4.23 26.13
C ASP A 190 6.69 4.25 27.65
N TYR A 191 7.95 4.42 28.05
CA TYR A 191 8.36 4.46 29.46
C TYR A 191 9.35 5.60 29.73
N GLY A 192 8.81 6.75 30.15
CA GLY A 192 9.60 7.95 30.47
C GLY A 192 10.33 8.50 29.25
N VAL A 193 11.65 8.34 29.23
CA VAL A 193 12.53 8.73 28.11
C VAL A 193 12.73 7.62 27.07
N PHE A 194 12.37 6.38 27.41
CA PHE A 194 12.54 5.22 26.54
C PHE A 194 11.25 4.94 25.76
N HIS A 195 11.39 4.67 24.47
CA HIS A 195 10.30 4.22 23.62
C HIS A 195 10.75 3.01 22.80
N LEU A 196 9.89 2.00 22.71
CA LEU A 196 10.08 0.84 21.84
C LEU A 196 8.82 0.64 21.02
N THR A 197 8.99 0.36 19.73
CA THR A 197 7.96 -0.27 18.90
C THR A 197 8.54 -1.48 18.19
N GLY A 198 7.72 -2.47 17.86
CA GLY A 198 8.16 -3.65 17.12
C GLY A 198 7.03 -4.56 16.70
N GLY A 199 7.37 -5.58 15.92
CA GLY A 199 6.47 -6.64 15.52
C GLY A 199 7.21 -7.80 14.87
N ALA A 200 6.53 -8.94 14.79
CA ALA A 200 7.06 -10.17 14.22
C ALA A 200 5.92 -10.99 13.59
N THR A 201 6.13 -11.49 12.38
CA THR A 201 5.15 -12.27 11.63
C THR A 201 5.77 -13.62 11.28
N TYR A 202 5.31 -14.67 11.94
CA TYR A 202 5.58 -16.06 11.55
C TYR A 202 4.55 -16.50 10.51
N THR A 203 5.01 -17.02 9.36
CA THR A 203 4.15 -17.45 8.24
C THR A 203 4.56 -18.82 7.71
N HIS A 204 3.78 -19.85 8.01
CA HIS A 204 3.90 -21.13 7.31
C HIS A 204 3.06 -21.07 6.02
N ALA A 205 3.72 -21.02 4.86
CA ALA A 205 3.05 -21.00 3.55
C ALA A 205 3.36 -22.25 2.71
N ARG A 206 2.40 -22.66 1.87
CA ARG A 206 2.53 -23.74 0.88
C ARG A 206 1.77 -23.45 -0.42
N ILE A 207 2.32 -23.91 -1.54
CA ILE A 207 1.58 -24.09 -2.79
C ILE A 207 0.64 -25.29 -2.60
N VAL A 208 -0.65 -25.10 -2.88
CA VAL A 208 -1.69 -26.13 -2.68
C VAL A 208 -2.43 -26.53 -3.96
N ASP A 209 -2.25 -25.78 -5.04
CA ASP A 209 -2.71 -26.12 -6.40
C ASP A 209 -1.96 -25.24 -7.42
N SER A 210 -0.98 -25.78 -8.13
CA SER A 210 -0.37 -25.15 -9.31
C SER A 210 -0.88 -25.82 -10.59
N GLN A 211 -1.64 -25.06 -11.39
CA GLN A 211 -2.23 -25.59 -12.62
C GLN A 211 -1.24 -25.66 -13.79
N VAL A 212 -0.17 -24.87 -13.73
CA VAL A 212 0.87 -24.81 -14.78
C VAL A 212 2.05 -25.75 -14.47
N THR A 213 2.31 -26.05 -13.18
CA THR A 213 3.39 -26.96 -12.78
C THR A 213 2.97 -27.76 -11.54
N PRO A 214 2.13 -28.80 -11.68
CA PRO A 214 1.57 -29.55 -10.55
C PRO A 214 2.60 -30.18 -9.60
N ALA A 215 3.84 -30.40 -10.07
CA ALA A 215 4.96 -30.85 -9.24
C ALA A 215 5.31 -29.88 -8.09
N LEU A 216 4.92 -28.59 -8.18
CA LEU A 216 5.13 -27.61 -7.11
C LEU A 216 4.13 -27.76 -5.94
N ASN A 217 3.14 -28.64 -6.03
CA ASN A 217 2.16 -28.84 -4.95
C ASN A 217 2.84 -29.40 -3.69
N GLY A 218 2.70 -28.70 -2.56
CA GLY A 218 3.35 -29.04 -1.30
C GLY A 218 4.68 -28.30 -1.03
N TYR A 219 5.20 -27.54 -2.01
CA TYR A 219 6.42 -26.74 -1.85
C TYR A 219 6.15 -25.39 -1.17
N ILE A 220 7.22 -24.76 -0.64
CA ILE A 220 7.22 -23.41 -0.07
C ILE A 220 7.26 -22.40 -1.23
N PRO A 221 6.45 -21.32 -1.21
CA PRO A 221 6.51 -20.29 -2.24
C PRO A 221 7.87 -19.59 -2.28
N TYR A 222 8.38 -19.30 -3.48
CA TYR A 222 9.64 -18.58 -3.63
C TYR A 222 9.65 -17.25 -2.84
N ARG A 223 10.80 -16.95 -2.21
CA ARG A 223 11.07 -15.73 -1.40
C ARG A 223 10.14 -15.53 -0.20
N GLN A 224 9.32 -16.51 0.17
CA GLN A 224 8.63 -16.52 1.46
C GLN A 224 9.60 -16.95 2.56
N ALA A 225 9.85 -16.06 3.51
CA ALA A 225 10.52 -16.38 4.77
C ALA A 225 9.49 -16.89 5.81
N ASP A 226 9.90 -17.85 6.64
CA ASP A 226 9.06 -18.36 7.74
C ASP A 226 8.86 -17.31 8.85
N LEU A 227 9.84 -16.44 9.10
CA LEU A 227 9.72 -15.33 10.08
C LEU A 227 10.34 -14.04 9.53
N ILE A 228 9.56 -12.97 9.58
CA ILE A 228 10.02 -11.58 9.43
C ILE A 228 9.77 -10.81 10.74
N PHE A 229 10.61 -9.83 11.06
CA PHE A 229 10.44 -9.01 12.26
C PHE A 229 11.03 -7.61 12.11
N GLN A 230 10.53 -6.69 12.93
CA GLN A 230 11.05 -5.34 13.08
C GLN A 230 11.07 -4.91 14.55
N ALA A 231 12.08 -4.12 14.94
CA ALA A 231 12.15 -3.45 16.22
C ALA A 231 12.78 -2.07 16.07
N SER A 232 12.27 -1.08 16.81
CA SER A 232 12.76 0.29 16.81
C SER A 232 12.79 0.87 18.23
N PRO A 233 13.84 0.57 19.02
CA PRO A 233 14.10 1.22 20.29
C PRO A 233 14.69 2.62 20.09
N GLN A 234 14.26 3.58 20.90
CA GLN A 234 14.82 4.93 20.98
C GLN A 234 14.79 5.48 22.41
N VAL A 235 15.65 6.45 22.67
CA VAL A 235 15.65 7.31 23.86
C VAL A 235 15.46 8.76 23.41
N ALA A 236 14.59 9.50 24.09
CA ALA A 236 14.30 10.91 23.82
C ALA A 236 14.38 11.74 25.11
N ILE A 237 15.24 12.77 25.11
CA ILE A 237 15.53 13.64 26.27
C ILE A 237 15.74 15.06 25.75
N ASP A 238 14.96 16.03 26.25
CA ASP A 238 15.16 17.48 26.05
C ASP A 238 15.50 17.94 24.61
N GLY A 239 14.81 17.35 23.62
CA GLY A 239 14.97 17.67 22.21
C GLY A 239 16.05 16.87 21.48
N PHE A 240 16.88 16.11 22.20
CA PHE A 240 17.69 15.03 21.65
C PHE A 240 16.87 13.74 21.51
N ARG A 241 17.17 12.95 20.47
CA ARG A 241 16.72 11.56 20.31
C ARG A 241 17.85 10.73 19.74
N LEU A 242 18.00 9.51 20.22
CA LEU A 242 18.89 8.48 19.70
C LEU A 242 18.13 7.17 19.61
N GLY A 243 18.24 6.45 18.50
CA GLY A 243 17.57 5.17 18.34
C GLY A 243 18.21 4.28 17.28
N ALA A 244 17.73 3.05 17.24
CA ALA A 244 18.08 2.06 16.24
C ALA A 244 16.82 1.55 15.55
N SER A 245 16.98 0.98 14.37
CA SER A 245 15.97 0.15 13.73
C SER A 245 16.59 -1.19 13.35
N PHE A 246 15.87 -2.26 13.57
CA PHE A 246 16.25 -3.62 13.18
C PHE A 246 15.14 -4.14 12.28
N ILE A 247 15.50 -4.59 11.07
CA ILE A 247 14.57 -5.24 10.14
C ILE A 247 15.19 -6.57 9.75
N GLY A 248 14.53 -7.67 10.14
CA GLY A 248 15.08 -9.02 10.03
C GLY A 248 14.18 -9.98 9.27
N THR A 249 14.81 -10.96 8.62
CA THR A 249 14.15 -12.07 7.93
C THR A 249 14.95 -13.35 8.11
N THR A 250 14.28 -14.48 8.27
CA THR A 250 14.91 -15.81 8.11
C THR A 250 15.31 -16.05 6.66
N PHE A 251 15.97 -17.19 6.41
CA PHE A 251 16.20 -17.66 5.05
C PHE A 251 14.89 -17.83 4.27
N SER A 252 14.98 -17.81 2.95
CA SER A 252 13.88 -18.16 2.03
C SER A 252 14.45 -18.84 0.79
N TYR A 253 13.60 -19.51 0.00
CA TYR A 253 14.03 -20.18 -1.23
C TYR A 253 14.07 -19.22 -2.43
N ALA A 254 15.02 -19.41 -3.33
CA ALA A 254 15.17 -18.57 -4.53
C ALA A 254 14.07 -18.84 -5.56
N SER A 255 13.63 -20.10 -5.72
CA SER A 255 12.47 -20.50 -6.52
C SER A 255 11.49 -21.44 -5.79
N ASP A 256 10.37 -21.74 -6.46
CA ASP A 256 9.30 -22.63 -5.97
C ASP A 256 9.73 -24.11 -5.89
N VAL A 257 10.79 -24.57 -6.56
CA VAL A 257 11.29 -25.96 -6.42
C VAL A 257 12.18 -26.15 -5.18
N ASN A 258 12.45 -25.07 -4.44
CA ASN A 258 13.08 -25.08 -3.12
C ASN A 258 14.48 -25.75 -3.09
N GLU A 259 15.28 -25.56 -4.13
CA GLU A 259 16.64 -26.10 -4.20
C GLU A 259 17.66 -25.12 -3.60
N LEU A 260 17.69 -23.86 -4.05
CA LEU A 260 18.65 -22.85 -3.57
C LEU A 260 18.04 -21.96 -2.48
N LYS A 261 18.75 -21.82 -1.36
CA LYS A 261 18.38 -20.94 -0.23
C LYS A 261 19.10 -19.61 -0.30
N MET A 262 18.36 -18.52 -0.21
CA MET A 262 18.90 -17.19 0.11
C MET A 262 19.04 -17.07 1.64
N PRO A 263 20.19 -16.64 2.18
CA PRO A 263 20.40 -16.56 3.62
C PRO A 263 19.52 -15.49 4.27
N GLY A 264 19.12 -15.74 5.52
CA GLY A 264 18.47 -14.73 6.36
C GLY A 264 19.44 -13.63 6.76
N TYR A 265 18.92 -12.46 7.11
CA TYR A 265 19.72 -11.28 7.47
C TYR A 265 18.97 -10.37 8.44
N VAL A 266 19.72 -9.48 9.10
CA VAL A 266 19.18 -8.34 9.84
C VAL A 266 19.84 -7.08 9.33
N LEU A 267 19.03 -6.12 8.88
CA LEU A 267 19.47 -4.78 8.55
C LEU A 267 19.30 -3.88 9.78
N THR A 268 20.42 -3.43 10.33
CA THR A 268 20.44 -2.45 11.42
C THR A 268 20.58 -1.04 10.84
N GLY A 269 19.60 -0.18 11.11
CA GLY A 269 19.73 1.27 11.01
C GLY A 269 20.00 1.90 12.38
N ALA A 270 20.54 3.11 12.37
CA ALA A 270 20.67 3.96 13.55
C ALA A 270 20.34 5.40 13.21
N PHE A 271 19.72 6.13 14.13
CA PHE A 271 19.34 7.52 13.92
C PHE A 271 19.57 8.37 15.17
N ALA A 272 20.03 9.60 14.97
CA ALA A 272 20.14 10.62 16.00
C ALA A 272 19.49 11.92 15.50
N SER A 273 18.83 12.66 16.39
CA SER A 273 18.30 13.98 16.08
C SER A 273 18.45 14.93 17.26
N TYR A 274 18.72 16.20 17.00
CA TYR A 274 18.78 17.25 18.01
C TYR A 274 18.02 18.50 17.55
N ALA A 275 17.06 18.93 18.36
CA ALA A 275 16.33 20.18 18.15
C ALA A 275 17.16 21.38 18.61
N ILE A 276 18.00 21.90 17.71
CA ILE A 276 18.82 23.12 17.91
C ILE A 276 17.93 24.30 18.32
N THR A 277 16.74 24.43 17.72
CA THR A 277 15.68 25.35 18.16
C THR A 277 14.31 24.70 17.95
N PRO A 278 13.21 25.26 18.51
CA PRO A 278 11.84 24.83 18.19
C PRO A 278 11.46 24.90 16.70
N ALA A 279 12.28 25.54 15.86
CA ALA A 279 12.11 25.64 14.41
C ALA A 279 13.26 25.02 13.60
N LEU A 280 14.24 24.36 14.25
CA LEU A 280 15.41 23.80 13.58
C LEU A 280 15.89 22.49 14.25
N GLN A 281 15.88 21.39 13.51
CA GLN A 281 16.37 20.08 13.93
C GLN A 281 17.51 19.62 13.00
N LEU A 282 18.65 19.24 13.58
CA LEU A 282 19.66 18.43 12.90
C LEU A 282 19.31 16.95 13.10
N SER A 283 19.43 16.15 12.03
CA SER A 283 19.20 14.71 12.07
C SER A 283 20.29 13.99 11.29
N VAL A 284 20.77 12.85 11.81
CA VAL A 284 21.74 11.97 11.16
C VAL A 284 21.19 10.55 11.18
N ASN A 285 21.22 9.86 10.04
CA ASN A 285 20.76 8.48 9.91
C ASN A 285 21.83 7.62 9.24
N ALA A 286 22.05 6.43 9.77
CA ALA A 286 22.82 5.35 9.17
C ALA A 286 21.87 4.22 8.76
N GLN A 287 22.01 3.68 7.56
CA GLN A 287 21.33 2.48 7.11
C GLN A 287 22.35 1.37 6.87
N ASN A 288 21.99 0.13 7.18
CA ASN A 288 22.89 -1.03 7.09
C ASN A 288 24.23 -0.78 7.83
N LEU A 289 24.15 -0.38 9.09
CA LEU A 289 25.27 0.07 9.93
C LEU A 289 26.43 -0.95 10.02
N PHE A 290 26.10 -2.24 9.99
CA PHE A 290 27.08 -3.33 10.01
C PHE A 290 27.52 -3.81 8.61
N ASN A 291 27.04 -3.15 7.53
CA ASN A 291 27.36 -3.47 6.14
C ASN A 291 27.08 -4.94 5.76
N VAL A 292 25.93 -5.46 6.18
CA VAL A 292 25.46 -6.82 5.94
C VAL A 292 25.08 -7.01 4.47
N LEU A 293 25.53 -8.12 3.88
CA LEU A 293 25.12 -8.57 2.55
C LEU A 293 23.72 -9.20 2.60
N ALA A 294 22.68 -8.37 2.58
CA ALA A 294 21.29 -8.80 2.61
C ALA A 294 20.76 -9.10 1.18
N ILE A 295 20.83 -10.37 0.77
CA ILE A 295 20.35 -10.84 -0.55
C ILE A 295 18.80 -10.91 -0.56
N THR A 296 18.18 -10.28 -1.56
CA THR A 296 16.72 -10.17 -1.71
C THR A 296 16.15 -10.96 -2.88
N GLU A 297 17.00 -11.26 -3.86
CA GLU A 297 16.63 -11.88 -5.13
C GLU A 297 17.88 -12.50 -5.74
N LEU A 298 17.74 -13.71 -6.30
CA LEU A 298 18.69 -14.32 -7.21
C LEU A 298 18.09 -14.39 -8.62
N GLY A 299 18.97 -14.38 -9.63
CA GLY A 299 18.60 -14.58 -11.02
C GLY A 299 18.10 -16.01 -11.25
N ILE A 300 16.79 -16.16 -11.48
CA ILE A 300 16.10 -17.46 -11.63
C ILE A 300 16.37 -18.12 -13.00
N TRP A 301 17.61 -18.09 -13.48
CA TRP A 301 18.07 -18.91 -14.63
C TRP A 301 18.39 -20.35 -14.21
N SER A 302 18.48 -20.61 -12.90
CA SER A 302 18.50 -21.92 -12.26
C SER A 302 18.08 -21.74 -10.79
N ASP A 303 17.40 -22.74 -10.20
CA ASP A 303 17.27 -22.86 -8.72
C ASP A 303 18.41 -23.70 -8.12
N THR A 304 19.43 -23.97 -8.93
CA THR A 304 20.73 -24.52 -8.55
C THR A 304 21.81 -23.45 -8.77
N LEU A 305 23.03 -23.69 -8.28
CA LEU A 305 24.19 -22.96 -8.79
C LEU A 305 24.62 -23.62 -10.11
N PRO A 306 24.87 -22.85 -11.20
CA PRO A 306 25.47 -23.41 -12.41
C PRO A 306 26.86 -24.00 -12.14
N THR A 307 27.36 -24.83 -13.05
CA THR A 307 28.65 -25.55 -12.90
C THR A 307 29.87 -24.64 -12.68
N ASN A 308 29.76 -23.35 -13.03
CA ASN A 308 30.79 -22.32 -12.77
C ASN A 308 30.65 -21.62 -11.40
N GLY A 309 29.75 -22.10 -10.52
CA GLY A 309 29.47 -21.55 -9.19
C GLY A 309 28.85 -20.15 -9.16
N THR A 310 28.53 -19.56 -10.32
CA THR A 310 28.23 -18.13 -10.43
C THR A 310 26.74 -17.89 -10.73
N ASN A 311 26.08 -17.06 -9.94
CA ASN A 311 24.71 -16.58 -10.20
C ASN A 311 24.61 -15.06 -9.90
N ALA A 312 23.69 -14.37 -10.57
CA ALA A 312 23.41 -12.95 -10.34
C ALA A 312 22.51 -12.76 -9.10
N ALA A 313 22.76 -11.70 -8.33
CA ALA A 313 22.03 -11.40 -7.10
C ALA A 313 21.65 -9.91 -7.01
N ARG A 314 20.51 -9.62 -6.38
CA ARG A 314 20.14 -8.29 -5.89
C ARG A 314 20.23 -8.27 -4.37
N ALA A 315 21.17 -7.51 -3.84
CA ALA A 315 21.23 -7.18 -2.42
C ALA A 315 20.56 -5.83 -2.12
N PHE A 316 20.26 -5.57 -0.83
CA PHE A 316 20.11 -4.21 -0.35
C PHE A 316 21.40 -3.39 -0.55
N PRO A 317 21.31 -2.05 -0.61
CA PRO A 317 22.49 -1.20 -0.56
C PRO A 317 23.38 -1.51 0.65
N GLY A 318 24.70 -1.34 0.45
CA GLY A 318 25.67 -1.32 1.54
C GLY A 318 25.44 -0.16 2.50
N ARG A 319 26.29 -0.08 3.52
CA ARG A 319 26.23 0.95 4.55
C ARG A 319 26.20 2.35 3.94
N ASN A 320 25.17 3.10 4.27
CA ASN A 320 25.04 4.50 3.86
C ASN A 320 24.70 5.39 5.06
N PHE A 321 25.10 6.66 4.96
CA PHE A 321 24.86 7.69 5.96
C PHE A 321 24.21 8.90 5.30
N SER A 322 23.35 9.59 6.04
CA SER A 322 22.71 10.84 5.63
C SER A 322 22.65 11.81 6.80
N ALA A 323 22.83 13.09 6.52
CA ALA A 323 22.61 14.18 7.47
C ALA A 323 21.63 15.19 6.85
N THR A 324 20.72 15.72 7.67
CA THR A 324 19.69 16.67 7.24
C THR A 324 19.47 17.71 8.31
N ILE A 325 19.44 18.98 7.91
CA ILE A 325 18.98 20.09 8.74
C ILE A 325 17.65 20.61 8.18
N ALA A 326 16.61 20.63 9.02
CA ALA A 326 15.25 20.98 8.61
C ALA A 326 14.43 21.47 9.81
N PRO A 327 13.28 22.15 9.61
CA PRO A 327 12.31 22.35 10.68
C PRO A 327 11.86 21.01 11.28
N PRO A 328 11.61 20.91 12.61
CA PRO A 328 11.11 19.70 13.23
C PRO A 328 9.83 19.21 12.54
N ALA A 329 9.76 17.89 12.29
CA ALA A 329 8.57 17.28 11.72
C ALA A 329 7.36 17.55 12.63
N ARG A 330 6.41 18.37 12.15
CA ARG A 330 5.17 18.63 12.88
C ARG A 330 4.40 17.33 12.99
N SER A 331 4.07 16.93 14.21
CA SER A 331 3.16 15.81 14.43
C SER A 331 1.81 16.12 13.77
N SER A 332 1.47 15.35 12.75
CA SER A 332 0.19 15.43 12.06
C SER A 332 -0.91 14.86 12.96
N LEU A 333 -1.33 15.66 13.93
CA LEU A 333 -2.62 15.51 14.58
C LEU A 333 -3.70 15.63 13.50
N TRP A 334 -4.16 14.48 12.99
CA TRP A 334 -5.29 14.34 12.09
C TRP A 334 -6.60 14.71 12.81
N CYS A 335 -6.78 16.02 13.05
CA CYS A 335 -8.09 16.57 13.32
C CYS A 335 -8.90 16.50 12.03
N ASP A 336 -9.91 15.63 12.01
CA ASP A 336 -10.71 15.28 10.84
C ASP A 336 -11.58 16.47 10.38
N ALA A 337 -10.98 17.33 9.55
CA ALA A 337 -11.57 18.55 9.02
C ALA A 337 -12.60 18.21 7.93
N ARG A 338 -13.85 17.97 8.35
CA ARG A 338 -15.00 17.72 7.48
C ARG A 338 -15.24 18.87 6.48
N LEU A 339 -14.63 18.78 5.30
CA LEU A 339 -15.04 19.54 4.12
C LEU A 339 -16.05 18.71 3.33
N GLY A 340 -17.32 18.83 3.73
CA GLY A 340 -18.47 18.35 2.97
C GLY A 340 -18.70 19.22 1.73
N GLY A 341 -17.80 19.15 0.75
CA GLY A 341 -17.96 19.78 -0.55
C GLY A 341 -18.86 18.94 -1.45
N ALA A 342 -20.11 19.35 -1.64
CA ALA A 342 -20.92 18.83 -2.72
C ALA A 342 -20.33 19.29 -4.06
N VAL A 343 -20.15 18.35 -5.00
CA VAL A 343 -19.82 18.67 -6.39
C VAL A 343 -21.11 18.55 -7.19
N ASP A 344 -21.66 19.69 -7.61
CA ASP A 344 -22.93 19.75 -8.32
C ASP A 344 -22.87 19.06 -9.69
N ALA A 345 -23.94 18.34 -10.01
CA ALA A 345 -24.13 17.71 -11.31
C ALA A 345 -24.81 18.67 -12.30
N GLY A 346 -24.05 19.62 -12.84
CA GLY A 346 -24.46 20.48 -13.94
C GLY A 346 -23.25 21.18 -14.59
N GLY A 347 -23.24 21.47 -15.88
CA GLY A 347 -24.20 21.18 -16.94
C GLY A 347 -23.57 21.54 -18.30
N GLY A 348 -24.02 20.92 -19.39
CA GLY A 348 -23.39 21.14 -20.71
C GLY A 348 -23.86 22.43 -21.41
N GLY A 349 -22.94 23.21 -21.95
CA GLY A 349 -23.26 24.34 -22.85
C GLY A 349 -22.08 25.30 -23.10
N GLY A 350 -22.09 25.97 -24.26
CA GLY A 350 -21.21 27.12 -24.56
C GLY A 350 -19.92 26.80 -25.32
N ALA A 351 -19.97 26.88 -26.65
CA ALA A 351 -18.76 26.90 -27.50
C ALA A 351 -18.31 28.34 -27.78
N GLY A 352 -17.01 28.62 -27.71
CA GLY A 352 -16.40 29.87 -28.16
C GLY A 352 -15.59 29.66 -29.44
N ARG A 353 -15.96 30.31 -30.55
CA ARG A 353 -15.26 30.20 -31.85
C ARG A 353 -14.52 31.51 -32.21
N ARG A 354 -13.26 31.35 -32.64
CA ARG A 354 -12.51 32.19 -33.60
C ARG A 354 -11.68 31.20 -34.44
N GLY A 355 -11.45 31.33 -35.75
CA GLY A 355 -11.93 32.25 -36.79
C GLY A 355 -11.39 31.77 -38.17
N GLY A 356 -11.93 32.26 -39.30
CA GLY A 356 -11.66 31.74 -40.67
C GLY A 356 -12.73 30.71 -41.10
N ALA A 357 -13.49 30.92 -42.17
CA ALA A 357 -13.14 30.88 -43.61
C ALA A 357 -12.94 29.43 -44.07
N ASP A 358 -13.77 28.83 -44.95
CA ASP A 358 -14.40 29.41 -46.15
C ASP A 358 -15.86 28.96 -46.46
N ARG A 359 -16.38 29.33 -47.65
CA ARG A 359 -17.73 29.06 -48.21
C ARG A 359 -17.64 28.30 -49.58
N PRO A 360 -18.74 27.90 -50.26
CA PRO A 360 -19.91 27.13 -49.78
C PRO A 360 -20.37 26.03 -50.78
N VAL A 361 -21.26 25.11 -50.36
CA VAL A 361 -22.18 24.39 -51.29
C VAL A 361 -23.60 24.36 -50.70
N ARG A 362 -24.63 24.52 -51.54
CA ARG A 362 -26.06 24.54 -51.17
C ARG A 362 -26.77 23.24 -51.55
N ARG A 363 -27.71 22.76 -50.72
CA ARG A 363 -29.15 22.58 -51.06
C ARG A 363 -30.00 22.22 -49.81
N PRO A 364 -31.34 22.41 -49.79
CA PRO A 364 -32.14 22.43 -48.54
C PRO A 364 -33.32 21.41 -48.45
N GLY A 365 -33.84 21.26 -47.22
CA GLY A 365 -35.11 20.62 -46.78
C GLY A 365 -35.10 20.54 -45.24
N ALA A 366 -36.02 21.14 -44.46
CA ALA A 366 -37.44 20.80 -44.20
C ALA A 366 -37.62 19.40 -43.55
N GLU A 367 -38.34 19.16 -42.44
CA GLU A 367 -38.82 19.97 -41.27
C GLU A 367 -39.09 18.96 -40.09
N ALA A 368 -39.75 19.13 -38.92
CA ALA A 368 -40.64 20.14 -38.35
C ALA A 368 -40.69 20.19 -36.79
N HIS A 369 -41.57 21.07 -36.26
CA HIS A 369 -42.24 21.10 -34.93
C HIS A 369 -42.72 19.73 -34.32
N ARG A 370 -43.10 19.54 -33.03
CA ARG A 370 -43.25 20.31 -31.74
C ARG A 370 -42.61 19.44 -30.59
N ARG A 371 -42.20 19.86 -29.37
CA ARG A 371 -42.60 20.82 -28.30
C ARG A 371 -43.76 20.39 -27.35
N ARG A 372 -43.53 20.53 -26.01
CA ARG A 372 -44.42 20.30 -24.82
C ARG A 372 -44.56 18.83 -24.36
N SER A 373 -44.73 18.47 -23.06
CA SER A 373 -44.64 19.21 -21.77
C SER A 373 -44.56 18.27 -20.54
N ARG A 374 -44.03 18.74 -19.39
CA ARG A 374 -44.23 18.16 -18.02
C ARG A 374 -45.50 18.75 -17.36
N PRO A 375 -46.12 18.07 -16.37
CA PRO A 375 -45.76 18.18 -14.93
C PRO A 375 -45.33 16.82 -14.33
N GLY A 376 -45.04 16.64 -13.04
CA GLY A 376 -44.91 17.57 -11.91
C GLY A 376 -45.57 17.04 -10.62
N GLY A 377 -44.79 16.83 -9.54
CA GLY A 377 -45.31 16.37 -8.23
C GLY A 377 -44.22 16.37 -7.14
N ARG A 378 -44.62 16.60 -5.88
CA ARG A 378 -43.74 16.61 -4.68
C ARG A 378 -44.17 15.52 -3.69
N GLY A 379 -43.23 15.07 -2.85
CA GLY A 379 -43.49 14.27 -1.64
C GLY A 379 -42.35 14.47 -0.64
N GLU A 380 -42.66 14.55 0.65
CA GLU A 380 -41.72 14.89 1.73
C GLU A 380 -41.45 13.71 2.68
N SER A 381 -40.47 13.92 3.58
CA SER A 381 -40.20 13.12 4.79
C SER A 381 -39.51 11.75 4.54
N ARG A 382 -38.66 11.24 5.45
CA ARG A 382 -38.43 11.58 6.88
C ARG A 382 -36.94 11.80 7.19
N ARG A 383 -36.65 12.56 8.26
CA ARG A 383 -35.33 12.67 8.89
C ARG A 383 -35.06 11.45 9.80
N SER A 384 -33.80 11.05 9.94
CA SER A 384 -33.31 10.12 10.97
C SER A 384 -32.27 10.81 11.87
N LEU A 385 -32.21 10.42 13.16
CA LEU A 385 -31.52 11.19 14.19
C LEU A 385 -30.02 10.86 14.30
N LEU A 386 -29.21 11.90 14.51
CA LEU A 386 -27.82 11.80 14.95
C LEU A 386 -27.75 11.99 16.47
N TYR A 387 -27.36 10.96 17.22
CA TYR A 387 -27.03 11.10 18.65
C TYR A 387 -25.51 11.19 18.86
N ARG A 388 -25.11 12.18 19.66
CA ARG A 388 -23.76 12.28 20.24
C ARG A 388 -23.75 11.61 21.61
N PHE A 389 -22.63 10.99 21.96
CA PHE A 389 -22.18 10.90 23.35
C PHE A 389 -20.83 11.63 23.51
N PRO A 390 -20.58 12.33 24.63
CA PRO A 390 -19.39 13.17 24.80
C PRO A 390 -18.25 12.44 25.53
N TYR A 391 -17.02 12.63 25.07
CA TYR A 391 -15.83 12.55 25.93
C TYR A 391 -14.92 13.74 25.68
N ARG A 392 -14.60 14.51 26.74
CA ARG A 392 -13.75 15.70 26.67
C ARG A 392 -12.29 15.32 26.90
N ALA A 393 -11.52 15.09 25.84
CA ALA A 393 -10.07 15.16 25.91
C ALA A 393 -9.64 16.61 26.21
N ARG A 394 -9.21 16.90 27.46
CA ARG A 394 -8.72 18.23 27.84
C ARG A 394 -7.26 18.42 27.38
N CYS A 395 -7.05 18.90 26.16
CA CYS A 395 -5.75 19.42 25.74
C CYS A 395 -5.38 20.66 26.59
N ARG A 396 -4.50 20.48 27.59
CA ARG A 396 -3.98 21.57 28.43
C ARG A 396 -2.86 22.32 27.68
N THR A 397 -3.21 23.40 27.00
CA THR A 397 -2.22 24.35 26.48
C THR A 397 -1.66 25.21 27.63
N ARG A 398 -0.39 25.02 28.00
CA ARG A 398 0.35 26.04 28.76
C ARG A 398 0.62 27.21 27.82
N ARG A 399 -0.21 28.25 27.86
CA ARG A 399 0.17 29.60 27.43
C ARG A 399 0.57 30.39 28.67
N ASN A 400 1.75 31.00 28.66
CA ASN A 400 2.11 32.01 29.66
C ASN A 400 1.22 33.24 29.44
N ALA A 401 0.60 33.73 30.51
CA ALA A 401 -0.12 35.00 30.51
C ALA A 401 0.68 36.03 31.33
N ARG A 402 1.18 37.07 30.66
CA ARG A 402 1.69 38.29 31.30
C ARG A 402 0.67 39.41 31.08
N SER A 403 -0.11 39.68 32.11
CA SER A 403 -0.85 40.93 32.36
C SER A 403 -1.56 40.78 33.71
N GLY A 404 -1.73 41.83 34.52
CA GLY A 404 -1.32 43.22 34.33
C GLY A 404 -2.40 44.16 34.86
N ALA A 405 -2.47 44.34 36.18
CA ALA A 405 -3.39 45.25 36.86
C ALA A 405 -2.70 45.90 38.05
N THR A 406 -3.08 47.15 38.35
CA THR A 406 -2.38 48.08 39.24
C THR A 406 -2.94 48.13 40.66
N ALA A 407 -2.06 48.48 41.61
CA ALA A 407 -2.25 49.46 42.71
C ALA A 407 -1.76 48.95 44.08
N GLY A 408 -1.13 49.83 44.86
CA GLY A 408 -0.70 49.57 46.24
C GLY A 408 0.79 49.75 46.50
N ALA A 409 1.22 50.98 46.76
CA ALA A 409 2.40 51.29 47.59
C ALA A 409 1.88 51.77 48.97
N PRO A 410 2.68 51.66 50.05
CA PRO A 410 3.71 52.68 50.28
C PRO A 410 5.08 52.14 50.76
N ASP A 411 5.98 53.08 51.03
CA ASP A 411 7.36 53.01 51.52
C ASP A 411 7.74 51.88 52.51
N HIS A 412 9.00 51.43 52.42
CA HIS A 412 10.03 51.83 53.39
C HIS A 412 11.45 51.75 52.80
N ARG A 413 12.38 52.56 53.35
CA ARG A 413 13.78 52.71 52.89
C ARG A 413 14.70 51.56 53.37
N PRO A 414 15.83 51.29 52.67
CA PRO A 414 16.73 50.18 53.01
C PRO A 414 17.62 50.47 54.23
N ALA A 415 17.99 49.40 54.94
CA ALA A 415 19.04 49.40 55.97
C ALA A 415 20.26 48.60 55.49
N ILE A 416 21.46 49.06 55.84
CA ILE A 416 22.75 48.46 55.46
C ILE A 416 23.23 47.51 56.57
N SER A 417 23.81 46.36 56.19
CA SER A 417 24.67 45.57 57.09
C SER A 417 25.79 44.88 56.30
N ARG A 418 26.96 44.70 56.94
CA ARG A 418 28.16 44.05 56.40
C ARG A 418 28.66 42.96 57.36
N SER A 419 28.69 41.72 56.91
CA SER A 419 29.60 40.64 57.38
C SER A 419 29.41 39.42 56.48
N GLY A 420 30.39 38.56 56.24
CA GLY A 420 31.82 38.58 56.59
C GLY A 420 32.55 37.48 55.81
N ARG A 421 33.89 37.48 55.78
CA ARG A 421 34.67 36.39 55.14
C ARG A 421 34.72 35.17 56.05
N GLN A 422 34.64 33.97 55.47
CA GLN A 422 35.82 33.11 55.29
C GLN A 422 35.79 32.55 53.85
#